data_AF-A0A1A1YFZ3-F1
#
_entry.id   AF-A0A1A1YFZ3-F1
#
_cell.length_a   1.000
_cell.length_b   1.000
_cell.length_c   1.000
_cell.angle_alpha   90.00
_cell.angle_beta   90.00
_cell.angle_gamma   90.00
#
_symmetry.space_group_name_H-M   'P 1'
#
loop_
_entity.id
_entity.type
_entity.pdbx_description
1 polymer ?
#
loop_
_entity_poly.entity_id
_entity_poly.type
_entity_poly.pdbx_seq_one_letter_code
_entity_poly.pdbx_strand_id
1 'polypeptide(L)'
;MPINSEFSMQPSDVMEAAGQLDALADRIDKVMAVEAPNLTVVAAGRDEVSQRVASTLNDVHTGFADSAGKGSNEAREIAATLRAHTQNVLDSENDFAV
;
A
#
# COMPACT_ATOMS: atom_id res chain seq x y z
N MET A 1 -34.75 -23.02 -1.47
CA MET A 1 -33.70 -22.21 -0.83
C MET A 1 -33.63 -20.91 -1.61
N PRO A 2 -33.92 -19.73 -1.02
CA PRO A 2 -33.65 -18.49 -1.72
C PRO A 2 -32.14 -18.32 -1.80
N ILE A 3 -31.62 -18.16 -3.01
CA ILE A 3 -30.24 -17.69 -3.24
C ILE A 3 -30.16 -16.28 -2.69
N ASN A 4 -29.36 -16.06 -1.64
CA ASN A 4 -29.15 -14.74 -1.06
C ASN A 4 -28.56 -13.81 -2.12
N SER A 5 -29.38 -12.94 -2.69
CA SER A 5 -28.98 -11.82 -3.55
C SER A 5 -28.37 -10.65 -2.77
N GLU A 6 -27.96 -10.87 -1.52
CA GLU A 6 -27.51 -9.84 -0.58
C GLU A 6 -26.01 -9.51 -0.68
N PHE A 7 -25.25 -10.21 -1.55
CA PHE A 7 -23.84 -9.92 -1.80
C PHE A 7 -23.49 -10.12 -3.28
N SER A 8 -24.06 -9.28 -4.15
CA SER A 8 -23.65 -9.17 -5.56
C SER A 8 -22.51 -8.15 -5.66
N MET A 9 -21.26 -8.62 -5.69
CA MET A 9 -20.10 -7.75 -5.95
C MET A 9 -19.87 -7.66 -7.46
N GLN A 10 -19.99 -6.47 -8.05
CA GLN A 10 -19.76 -6.31 -9.49
C GLN A 10 -18.26 -6.37 -9.80
N PRO A 11 -17.82 -7.11 -10.83
CA PRO A 11 -16.42 -7.14 -11.27
C PRO A 11 -15.79 -5.75 -11.44
N SER A 12 -16.56 -4.78 -11.93
CA SER A 12 -16.14 -3.37 -12.05
C SER A 12 -15.75 -2.74 -10.72
N ASP A 13 -16.51 -3.00 -9.66
CA ASP A 13 -16.28 -2.41 -8.33
C ASP A 13 -14.98 -2.95 -7.72
N VAL A 14 -14.68 -4.22 -7.96
CA VAL A 14 -13.42 -4.85 -7.52
C VAL A 14 -12.22 -4.30 -8.29
N MET A 15 -12.37 -4.09 -9.60
CA MET A 15 -11.32 -3.46 -10.41
C MET A 15 -11.07 -2.01 -9.99
N GLU A 16 -12.11 -1.27 -9.65
CA GLU A 16 -11.99 0.09 -9.11
C GLU A 16 -11.23 0.07 -7.77
N ALA A 17 -11.64 -0.78 -6.83
CA ALA A 17 -10.98 -0.91 -5.53
C ALA A 17 -9.49 -1.29 -5.68
N ALA A 18 -9.16 -2.20 -6.59
CA ALA A 18 -7.77 -2.52 -6.93
C ALA A 18 -7.01 -1.30 -7.48
N GLY A 19 -7.65 -0.48 -8.32
CA GLY A 19 -7.08 0.78 -8.80
C GLY A 19 -6.84 1.80 -7.67
N GLN A 20 -7.75 1.88 -6.70
CA GLN A 20 -7.59 2.75 -5.52
C GLN A 20 -6.41 2.31 -4.63
N LEU A 21 -6.19 0.99 -4.49
CA LEU A 21 -5.03 0.45 -3.76
C LEU A 21 -3.70 0.80 -4.43
N ASP A 22 -3.62 0.71 -5.76
CA ASP A 22 -2.42 1.14 -6.49
C ASP A 22 -2.18 2.64 -6.36
N ALA A 23 -3.24 3.45 -6.48
CA ALA A 23 -3.13 4.90 -6.30
C ALA A 23 -2.68 5.27 -4.89
N LEU A 24 -3.09 4.50 -3.88
CA LEU A 24 -2.63 4.66 -2.50
C LEU A 24 -1.14 4.31 -2.36
N ALA A 25 -0.70 3.19 -2.95
CA ALA A 25 0.69 2.77 -2.96
C ALA A 25 1.60 3.82 -3.62
N ASP A 26 1.22 4.31 -4.81
CA ASP A 26 1.95 5.36 -5.52
C ASP A 26 2.03 6.67 -4.70
N ARG A 27 0.96 6.99 -3.97
CA ARG A 27 0.93 8.18 -3.11
C ARG A 27 1.85 8.04 -1.89
N ILE A 28 1.93 6.85 -1.30
CA ILE A 28 2.88 6.56 -0.21
C ILE A 28 4.31 6.72 -0.73
N ASP A 29 4.65 6.07 -1.85
CA ASP A 29 6.00 6.11 -2.44
C ASP A 29 6.40 7.54 -2.80
N LYS A 30 5.47 8.30 -3.38
CA LYS A 30 5.70 9.70 -3.74
C LYS A 30 5.96 10.58 -2.52
N VAL A 31 5.15 10.46 -1.47
CA VAL A 31 5.35 11.27 -0.25
C VAL A 31 6.68 10.92 0.40
N MET A 32 7.02 9.64 0.50
CA MET A 32 8.30 9.22 1.07
C MET A 32 9.49 9.74 0.27
N ALA A 33 9.43 9.69 -1.06
CA ALA A 33 10.49 10.21 -1.92
C ALA A 33 10.64 11.74 -1.82
N VAL A 34 9.53 12.48 -1.73
CA VAL A 34 9.53 13.95 -1.61
C VAL A 34 10.07 14.40 -0.26
N GLU A 35 9.71 13.71 0.82
CA GLU A 35 10.10 14.11 2.17
C GLU A 35 11.44 13.53 2.63
N ALA A 36 11.99 12.51 1.96
CA ALA A 36 13.30 11.93 2.27
C ALA A 36 14.41 12.94 2.63
N PRO A 37 14.64 14.05 1.88
CA PRO A 37 15.66 15.03 2.25
C PRO A 37 15.36 15.81 3.54
N ASN A 38 14.10 15.90 3.95
CA ASN A 38 13.66 16.66 5.13
C ASN A 38 13.68 15.82 6.42
N LEU A 39 13.86 14.50 6.33
CA LEU A 39 13.73 13.58 7.46
C LEU A 39 15.06 13.29 8.18
N THR A 40 16.18 13.83 7.68
CA THR A 40 17.47 13.69 8.36
C THR A 40 17.57 14.66 9.54
N VAL A 41 17.68 14.12 10.75
CA VAL A 41 17.84 14.91 11.97
C VAL A 41 19.33 15.15 12.26
N VAL A 42 19.69 16.42 12.41
CA VAL A 42 21.03 16.84 12.87
C VAL A 42 20.97 17.09 14.37
N ALA A 43 22.02 16.64 15.09
CA ALA A 43 22.13 16.89 16.53
C ALA A 43 22.18 18.39 16.83
N ALA A 44 21.36 18.83 17.81
CA ALA A 44 21.30 20.22 18.24
C ALA A 44 22.60 20.70 18.93
N GLY A 45 23.42 19.75 19.41
CA GLY A 45 24.64 20.01 20.16
C GLY A 45 25.64 18.86 20.09
N ARG A 46 26.80 19.08 20.71
CA ARG A 46 27.90 18.10 20.81
C ARG A 46 27.79 17.20 22.06
N ASP A 47 26.81 17.46 22.92
CA ASP A 47 26.57 16.62 24.09
C ASP A 47 26.00 15.26 23.68
N GLU A 48 26.24 14.26 24.52
CA GLU A 48 25.84 12.87 24.25
C GLU A 48 24.33 12.72 24.07
N VAL A 49 23.53 13.53 24.77
CA VAL A 49 22.07 13.47 24.68
C VAL A 49 21.61 13.95 23.31
N SER A 50 22.10 15.09 22.84
CA SER A 50 21.81 15.62 21.50
C SER A 50 22.20 14.64 20.39
N GLN A 51 23.38 14.02 20.50
CA GLN A 51 23.86 13.03 19.53
C GLN A 51 22.98 11.77 19.54
N ARG A 52 22.64 11.26 20.73
CA ARG A 52 21.80 10.07 20.88
C ARG A 52 20.38 10.30 20.40
N VAL A 53 19.78 11.46 20.69
CA VAL A 53 18.44 11.83 20.21
C VAL A 53 18.41 11.89 18.69
N ALA A 54 19.40 12.54 18.05
CA ALA A 54 19.48 12.59 16.60
C ALA A 54 19.65 11.18 15.98
N SER A 55 20.51 10.34 16.56
CA SER A 55 20.68 8.94 16.13
C SER A 55 19.36 8.17 16.20
N THR A 56 18.69 8.19 17.35
CA THR A 56 17.42 7.47 17.54
C THR A 56 16.35 7.95 16.56
N LEU A 57 16.26 9.25 16.31
CA LEU A 57 15.27 9.79 15.36
C LEU A 57 15.58 9.35 13.91
N ASN A 58 16.85 9.30 13.53
CA ASN A 58 17.26 8.79 12.21
C ASN A 58 17.01 7.27 12.08
N ASP A 59 17.19 6.49 13.15
CA ASP A 59 16.85 5.07 13.18
C ASP A 59 15.34 4.86 13.03
N VAL A 60 14.52 5.66 13.74
CA VAL A 60 13.05 5.65 13.61
C VAL A 60 12.62 6.02 12.18
N HIS A 61 13.22 7.06 11.60
CA HIS A 61 12.99 7.43 10.21
C HIS A 61 13.28 6.27 9.26
N THR A 62 14.40 5.58 9.43
CA THR A 62 14.79 4.44 8.59
C THR A 62 13.78 3.30 8.70
N GLY A 63 13.42 2.92 9.93
CA GLY A 63 12.41 1.88 10.16
C GLY A 63 11.01 2.26 9.64
N PHE A 64 10.66 3.54 9.68
CA PHE A 64 9.42 4.04 9.11
C PHE A 64 9.43 3.96 7.58
N ALA A 65 10.52 4.36 6.92
CA ALA A 65 10.68 4.25 5.47
C ALA A 65 10.58 2.79 4.98
N ASP A 66 11.24 1.86 5.68
CA ASP A 66 11.15 0.43 5.39
C ASP A 66 9.72 -0.10 5.53
N SER A 67 9.02 0.31 6.60
CA SER A 67 7.63 -0.10 6.85
C SER A 67 6.67 0.47 5.80
N ALA A 68 6.85 1.74 5.42
CA ALA A 68 6.07 2.38 4.37
C ALA A 68 6.27 1.70 3.01
N GLY A 69 7.52 1.34 2.67
CA GLY A 69 7.82 0.60 1.44
C GLY A 69 7.18 -0.79 1.42
N LYS A 70 7.20 -1.53 2.55
CA LYS A 70 6.50 -2.81 2.68
C LYS A 70 4.98 -2.64 2.51
N GLY A 71 4.38 -1.65 3.17
CA GLY A 71 2.95 -1.38 3.05
C GLY A 71 2.52 -1.00 1.63
N SER A 72 3.35 -0.23 0.91
CA SER A 72 3.13 0.08 -0.52
C SER A 72 3.15 -1.20 -1.38
N ASN A 73 4.13 -2.08 -1.16
CA ASN A 73 4.20 -3.36 -1.87
C ASN A 73 3.01 -4.28 -1.57
N GLU A 74 2.61 -4.39 -0.30
CA GLU A 74 1.44 -5.18 0.11
C GLU A 74 0.15 -4.66 -0.56
N ALA A 75 -0.04 -3.32 -0.63
CA ALA A 75 -1.18 -2.73 -1.32
C ALA A 75 -1.22 -3.11 -2.82
N ARG A 76 -0.05 -3.10 -3.50
CA ARG A 76 0.09 -3.53 -4.90
C ARG A 76 -0.19 -5.03 -5.06
N GLU A 77 0.27 -5.87 -4.13
CA GLU A 77 0.02 -7.31 -4.16
C GLU A 77 -1.47 -7.65 -3.99
N ILE A 78 -2.15 -6.95 -3.07
CA ILE A 78 -3.59 -7.09 -2.88
C ILE A 78 -4.33 -6.65 -4.15
N ALA A 79 -3.96 -5.50 -4.74
CA ALA A 79 -4.54 -5.01 -5.99
C ALA A 79 -4.35 -6.01 -7.14
N ALA A 80 -3.16 -6.58 -7.29
CA ALA A 80 -2.87 -7.61 -8.29
C ALA A 80 -3.71 -8.88 -8.07
N THR A 81 -3.85 -9.31 -6.82
CA THR A 81 -4.67 -10.48 -6.45
C THR A 81 -6.14 -10.25 -6.77
N LEU A 82 -6.67 -9.07 -6.45
CA LEU A 82 -8.06 -8.70 -6.77
C LEU A 82 -8.33 -8.75 -8.27
N ARG A 83 -7.44 -8.17 -9.09
CA ARG A 83 -7.56 -8.22 -10.56
C ARG A 83 -7.51 -9.63 -11.10
N ALA A 84 -6.56 -10.44 -10.63
CA ALA A 84 -6.44 -11.83 -11.07
C ALA A 84 -7.70 -12.64 -10.72
N HIS A 85 -8.26 -12.42 -9.52
CA HIS A 85 -9.49 -13.08 -9.11
C HIS A 85 -10.69 -12.64 -9.95
N THR A 86 -10.85 -11.34 -10.19
CA THR A 86 -11.91 -10.81 -11.06
C THR A 86 -11.82 -11.34 -12.48
N GLN A 87 -10.62 -11.43 -13.05
CA GLN A 87 -10.43 -12.00 -14.39
C GLN A 87 -10.85 -13.46 -14.44
N ASN A 88 -10.46 -14.27 -13.46
CA ASN A 88 -10.86 -15.68 -13.40
C ASN A 88 -12.39 -15.86 -13.31
N VAL A 89 -13.08 -14.98 -12.58
CA VAL A 89 -14.55 -14.99 -12.50
C VAL A 89 -15.17 -14.68 -13.85
N LEU A 90 -14.72 -13.62 -14.53
CA LEU A 90 -15.21 -13.26 -15.87
C LEU A 90 -14.96 -14.36 -16.89
N ASP A 91 -13.79 -14.98 -16.87
CA ASP A 91 -13.46 -16.11 -17.76
C ASP A 91 -14.38 -17.31 -17.51
N SER A 92 -14.69 -17.59 -16.24
CA SER A 92 -15.63 -18.65 -15.86
C SER A 92 -17.06 -18.34 -16.32
N GLU A 93 -17.53 -17.11 -16.14
CA GLU A 93 -18.86 -16.68 -16.62
C GLU A 93 -19.00 -16.81 -18.14
N ASN A 94 -17.94 -16.50 -18.89
CA ASN A 94 -17.91 -16.68 -20.34
C ASN A 94 -17.97 -18.16 -20.75
N ASP A 95 -17.33 -19.07 -20.01
CA ASP A 95 -17.38 -20.52 -20.26
C ASP A 95 -18.80 -21.09 -20.05
N PHE A 96 -19.52 -20.62 -19.02
CA PHE A 96 -20.91 -21.03 -18.77
C PHE A 96 -21.94 -20.43 -19.75
N ALA A 97 -21.58 -19.39 -20.49
CA ALA A 97 -22.46 -18.72 -21.45
C ALA A 97 -22.47 -19.39 -22.85
N VAL A 98 -21.64 -20.42 -23.06
CA VAL A 98 -21.53 -21.24 -24.27
C VAL A 98 -22.32 -22.55 -24.12
#